data_AF-A0A0U5EYU9-F1
#
_entry.id   AF-A0A0U5EYU9-F1
#
_cell.length_a   1.000
_cell.length_b   1.000
_cell.length_c   1.000
_cell.angle_alpha   90.00
_cell.angle_beta   90.00
_cell.angle_gamma   90.00
#
_symmetry.space_group_name_H-M   'P 1'
#
loop_
_entity.id
_entity.type
_entity.pdbx_description
1 polymer ?
#
loop_
_entity_poly.entity_id
_entity_poly.type
_entity_poly.pdbx_seq_one_letter_code
_entity_poly.pdbx_strand_id
1 'polypeptide(L)'
;MARTMGRLKPYDGEFSTINDLNDIVNQLAKRLNHEKLQRNNQKPVELWAKEKEHFRSLNYDLTRYFESVQTRKVSRDSMIRFQNHQYSVSPNYIGKEVEIKPTTDGKAIHIFYQGVEIQKHDLTNKQFNYDPHDKHAILKSDLMEDKTDKEINRYMLNNLSIYDQIGE
;
A
#
# COMPACT_ATOMS: atom_id res chain seq x y z
N MET A 1 -5.35 -27.64 -15.76
CA MET A 1 -4.21 -26.83 -15.31
C MET A 1 -2.85 -27.42 -15.71
N ALA A 2 -2.58 -28.72 -15.47
CA ALA A 2 -1.31 -29.36 -15.84
C ALA A 2 -0.90 -29.21 -17.33
N ARG A 3 -1.87 -29.30 -18.26
CA ARG A 3 -1.62 -29.10 -19.71
C ARG A 3 -1.20 -27.67 -20.09
N THR A 4 -1.70 -26.66 -19.38
CA THR A 4 -1.41 -25.25 -19.69
C THR A 4 -0.02 -24.85 -19.21
N MET A 5 0.35 -25.28 -17.99
CA MET A 5 1.69 -25.07 -17.45
C MET A 5 2.78 -25.75 -18.30
N GLY A 6 2.48 -26.90 -18.89
CA GLY A 6 3.40 -27.58 -19.82
C GLY A 6 3.75 -26.76 -21.06
N ARG A 7 2.90 -25.81 -21.48
CA ARG A 7 3.14 -24.96 -22.66
C ARG A 7 4.01 -23.74 -22.36
N LEU A 8 4.29 -23.48 -21.09
CA LEU A 8 5.23 -22.44 -20.66
C LEU A 8 6.66 -22.97 -20.59
N LYS A 9 6.85 -24.28 -20.39
CA LYS A 9 8.18 -24.92 -20.31
C LYS A 9 9.14 -24.58 -21.47
N PRO A 10 8.70 -24.46 -22.73
CA PRO A 10 9.61 -24.11 -23.83
C PRO A 10 10.18 -22.69 -23.76
N TYR A 11 9.62 -21.83 -22.91
CA TYR A 11 10.07 -20.45 -22.72
C TYR A 11 10.99 -20.29 -21.50
N ASP A 12 11.38 -21.40 -20.86
CA ASP A 12 12.29 -21.38 -19.72
C ASP A 12 13.67 -20.89 -20.16
N GLY A 13 14.17 -19.82 -19.52
CA GLY A 13 15.41 -19.14 -19.91
C GLY A 13 15.30 -18.21 -21.14
N GLU A 14 14.14 -18.08 -21.77
CA GLU A 14 13.91 -17.25 -22.98
C GLU A 14 13.44 -15.82 -22.66
N PHE A 15 13.59 -15.38 -21.41
CA PHE A 15 13.19 -14.04 -20.96
C PHE A 15 14.25 -13.45 -20.04
N SER A 16 14.45 -12.14 -20.11
CA SER A 16 15.45 -11.42 -19.30
C SER A 16 14.81 -10.46 -18.31
N THR A 17 13.58 -10.04 -18.57
CA THR A 17 12.84 -9.09 -17.74
C THR A 17 11.44 -9.60 -17.40
N ILE A 18 10.82 -8.96 -16.40
CA ILE A 18 9.41 -9.22 -16.06
C ILE A 18 8.46 -8.88 -17.22
N ASN A 19 8.82 -7.90 -18.05
CA ASN A 19 8.02 -7.51 -19.20
C ASN A 19 8.04 -8.59 -20.28
N ASP A 20 9.20 -9.18 -20.55
CA ASP A 20 9.34 -10.29 -21.50
C ASP A 20 8.49 -11.49 -21.07
N LEU A 21 8.50 -11.81 -19.77
CA LEU A 21 7.66 -12.86 -19.21
C LEU A 21 6.17 -12.55 -19.36
N ASN A 22 5.76 -11.31 -19.07
CA ASN A 22 4.38 -10.86 -19.25
C ASN A 22 3.94 -11.00 -20.72
N ASP A 23 4.80 -10.66 -21.68
CA ASP A 23 4.51 -10.79 -23.10
C ASP A 23 4.32 -12.24 -23.52
N ILE A 24 5.19 -13.15 -23.06
CA ILE A 24 5.06 -14.59 -23.31
C ILE A 24 3.73 -15.12 -22.77
N VAL A 25 3.38 -14.76 -21.54
CA VAL A 25 2.11 -15.18 -20.90
C VAL A 25 0.91 -14.63 -21.68
N ASN A 26 0.95 -13.35 -22.06
CA ASN A 26 -0.13 -12.70 -22.82
C ASN A 26 -0.31 -13.33 -24.20
N GLN A 27 0.77 -13.64 -24.90
CA GLN A 27 0.72 -14.32 -26.19
C GLN A 27 0.15 -15.73 -26.06
N LEU A 28 0.57 -16.49 -25.04
CA LEU A 28 0.02 -17.83 -24.78
C LEU A 28 -1.48 -17.75 -24.45
N ALA A 29 -1.90 -16.82 -23.60
CA ALA A 29 -3.30 -16.60 -23.27
C ALA A 29 -4.13 -16.26 -24.52
N LYS A 30 -3.63 -15.35 -25.37
CA LYS A 30 -4.27 -15.01 -26.64
C LYS A 30 -4.41 -16.24 -27.52
N ARG A 31 -3.35 -17.04 -27.67
CA ARG A 31 -3.37 -18.27 -28.48
C ARG A 31 -4.41 -19.27 -27.96
N LEU A 32 -4.40 -19.55 -26.66
CA LEU A 32 -5.36 -20.44 -26.01
C LEU A 32 -6.80 -20.00 -26.21
N ASN A 33 -7.08 -18.70 -26.15
CA ASN A 33 -8.42 -18.15 -26.36
C ASN A 33 -8.92 -18.30 -27.81
N HIS A 34 -8.01 -18.48 -28.78
CA HIS A 34 -8.33 -18.64 -30.22
C HIS A 34 -8.19 -20.10 -30.71
N GLU A 35 -7.70 -21.00 -29.88
CA GLU A 35 -7.63 -22.43 -30.19
C GLU A 35 -8.97 -23.12 -29.92
N LYS A 36 -9.27 -24.14 -30.71
CA LYS A 36 -10.48 -24.95 -30.48
C LYS A 36 -10.27 -25.86 -29.27
N LEU A 37 -11.21 -25.82 -28.33
CA LEU A 37 -11.22 -26.73 -27.20
C LEU A 37 -11.53 -28.15 -27.68
N GLN A 38 -10.75 -29.11 -27.22
CA GLN A 38 -10.88 -30.53 -27.60
C GLN A 38 -12.27 -31.12 -27.27
N ARG A 39 -12.97 -30.55 -26.28
CA ARG A 39 -14.25 -31.07 -25.77
C ARG A 39 -15.44 -30.78 -26.70
N ASN A 40 -15.48 -29.60 -27.30
CA ASN A 40 -16.65 -29.12 -28.07
C ASN A 40 -16.27 -28.50 -29.41
N ASN A 41 -14.98 -28.53 -29.79
CA ASN A 41 -14.43 -27.98 -31.03
C ASN A 41 -14.74 -26.49 -31.24
N GLN A 42 -15.03 -25.76 -30.17
CA GLN A 42 -15.33 -24.33 -30.17
C GLN A 42 -14.17 -23.53 -29.59
N LYS A 43 -14.00 -22.29 -30.04
CA LYS A 43 -12.98 -21.38 -29.50
C LYS A 43 -13.53 -20.61 -28.29
N PRO A 44 -12.76 -20.45 -27.20
CA PRO A 44 -13.19 -19.66 -26.05
C PRO A 44 -13.62 -18.24 -26.40
N VAL A 45 -12.93 -17.57 -27.34
CA VAL A 45 -13.29 -16.21 -27.78
C VAL A 45 -14.67 -16.13 -28.44
N GLU A 46 -15.08 -17.19 -29.17
CA GLU A 46 -16.38 -17.25 -29.83
C GLU A 46 -17.51 -17.52 -28.82
N LEU A 47 -17.23 -18.35 -27.80
CA LEU A 47 -18.16 -18.60 -26.70
C LEU A 47 -18.36 -17.33 -25.86
N TRP A 48 -17.26 -16.66 -25.51
CA TRP A 48 -17.29 -15.40 -24.79
C TRP A 48 -18.15 -14.35 -25.49
N ALA A 49 -18.03 -14.21 -26.81
CA ALA A 49 -18.83 -13.25 -27.57
C ALA A 49 -20.34 -13.48 -27.46
N LYS A 50 -20.78 -14.74 -27.30
CA LYS A 50 -22.18 -15.12 -27.12
C LYS A 50 -22.63 -14.99 -25.66
N GLU A 51 -21.78 -15.37 -24.73
CA GLU A 51 -22.15 -15.42 -23.32
C GLU A 51 -22.08 -14.04 -22.65
N LYS A 52 -21.24 -13.12 -23.15
CA LYS A 52 -20.96 -11.82 -22.54
C LYS A 52 -22.23 -11.01 -22.22
N GLU A 53 -23.23 -11.04 -23.09
CA GLU A 53 -24.47 -10.28 -22.93
C GLU A 53 -25.34 -10.78 -21.77
N HIS A 54 -25.15 -12.02 -21.32
CA HIS A 54 -25.89 -12.61 -20.21
C HIS A 54 -25.22 -12.36 -18.84
N PHE A 55 -24.04 -11.76 -18.81
CA PHE A 55 -23.39 -11.39 -17.54
C PHE A 55 -24.03 -10.13 -16.95
N ARG A 56 -24.19 -10.12 -15.62
CA ARG A 56 -24.57 -8.92 -14.90
C ARG A 56 -23.44 -7.89 -14.98
N SER A 57 -23.80 -6.61 -15.01
CA SER A 57 -22.84 -5.52 -14.85
C SER A 57 -22.04 -5.70 -13.56
N LEU A 58 -20.74 -5.38 -13.62
CA LEU A 58 -19.91 -5.41 -12.43
C LEU A 58 -20.47 -4.44 -11.37
N ASN A 59 -20.51 -4.89 -10.11
CA ASN A 59 -20.73 -4.00 -8.98
C ASN A 59 -19.53 -3.05 -8.88
N TYR A 60 -19.79 -1.75 -8.80
CA TYR A 60 -18.78 -0.70 -8.80
C TYR A 60 -17.81 -0.76 -7.61
N ASP A 61 -18.19 -1.44 -6.52
CA ASP A 61 -17.37 -1.61 -5.33
C ASP A 61 -16.38 -2.80 -5.48
N LEU A 62 -15.56 -2.75 -6.54
CA LEU A 62 -14.45 -3.69 -6.71
C LEU A 62 -13.23 -3.30 -5.87
N THR A 63 -13.10 -2.02 -5.52
CA THR A 63 -11.98 -1.47 -4.75
C THR A 63 -11.77 -2.22 -3.45
N ARG A 64 -12.84 -2.63 -2.77
CA ARG A 64 -12.78 -3.46 -1.55
C ARG A 64 -12.02 -4.78 -1.67
N TYR A 65 -11.91 -5.35 -2.88
CA TYR A 65 -11.19 -6.60 -3.12
C TYR A 65 -9.68 -6.37 -3.34
N PHE A 66 -9.27 -5.13 -3.59
CA PHE A 66 -7.88 -4.74 -3.80
C PHE A 66 -7.33 -3.90 -2.63
N GLU A 67 -8.21 -3.19 -1.93
CA GLU A 67 -7.93 -2.46 -0.70
C GLU A 67 -8.01 -3.43 0.49
N SER A 68 -6.93 -4.19 0.71
CA SER A 68 -6.75 -4.74 2.05
C SER A 68 -6.56 -3.56 3.00
N VAL A 69 -7.56 -3.31 3.85
CA VAL A 69 -7.46 -2.30 4.91
C VAL A 69 -6.24 -2.66 5.74
N GLN A 70 -5.19 -1.85 5.64
CA GLN A 70 -3.95 -2.12 6.35
C GLN A 70 -4.08 -1.57 7.76
N THR A 71 -4.32 -2.47 8.72
CA THR A 71 -4.33 -2.07 10.14
C THR A 71 -2.94 -2.20 10.76
N ARG A 72 -2.59 -1.25 11.63
CA ARG A 72 -1.35 -1.25 12.40
C ARG A 72 -1.61 -0.79 13.82
N LYS A 73 -0.95 -1.43 14.78
CA LYS A 73 -0.90 -0.95 16.15
C LYS A 73 0.13 0.18 16.26
N VAL A 74 -0.25 1.29 16.88
CA VAL A 74 0.66 2.39 17.19
C VAL A 74 1.68 1.92 18.24
N SER A 75 2.97 2.13 17.96
CA SER A 75 4.07 1.77 18.84
C SER A 75 4.13 2.64 20.10
N ARG A 76 5.00 2.30 21.05
CA ARG A 76 5.22 3.13 22.26
C ARG A 76 5.85 4.47 21.93
N ASP A 77 6.60 4.55 20.84
CA ASP A 77 7.25 5.77 20.36
C ASP A 77 6.29 6.65 19.54
N SER A 78 4.99 6.38 19.59
CA SER A 78 3.94 7.10 18.86
C SER A 78 4.09 7.05 17.34
N MET A 79 4.50 5.89 16.79
CA MET A 79 4.70 5.68 15.35
C MET A 79 3.89 4.51 14.81
N ILE A 80 3.60 4.52 13.50
CA ILE A 80 3.08 3.37 12.74
C ILE A 80 4.06 2.98 11.64
N ARG A 81 4.08 1.69 11.28
CA ARG A 81 4.93 1.16 10.21
C ARG A 81 4.14 0.96 8.91
N PHE A 82 4.63 1.56 7.83
CA PHE A 82 4.10 1.37 6.49
C PHE A 82 5.24 1.32 5.47
N GLN A 83 5.27 0.27 4.64
CA GLN A 83 6.33 0.06 3.61
C GLN A 83 7.76 0.26 4.12
N ASN A 84 8.13 -0.36 5.25
CA ASN A 84 9.43 -0.22 5.93
C ASN A 84 9.77 1.15 6.53
N HIS A 85 8.94 2.17 6.32
CA HIS A 85 9.09 3.48 6.94
C HIS A 85 8.19 3.61 8.19
N GLN A 86 8.52 4.56 9.05
CA GLN A 86 7.72 4.90 10.23
C GLN A 86 7.14 6.30 10.09
N TYR A 87 5.89 6.45 10.51
CA TYR A 87 5.14 7.72 10.47
C TYR A 87 4.57 8.05 11.83
N SER A 88 4.72 9.28 12.28
CA SER A 88 4.22 9.72 13.58
C SER A 88 2.71 9.78 13.61
N VAL A 89 2.17 9.56 14.80
CA VAL A 89 0.80 9.87 15.17
C VAL A 89 0.83 10.49 16.57
N SER A 90 -0.28 11.09 17.02
CA SER A 90 -0.36 11.62 18.37
C SER A 90 -0.18 10.53 19.44
N PRO A 91 0.52 10.81 20.58
CA PRO A 91 0.69 9.88 21.70
C PRO A 91 -0.61 9.33 22.27
N ASN A 92 -1.72 10.05 22.09
CA ASN A 92 -3.07 9.63 22.46
C ASN A 92 -3.51 8.32 21.78
N TYR A 93 -2.81 7.90 20.72
CA TYR A 93 -3.11 6.67 19.99
C TYR A 93 -2.16 5.51 20.29
N ILE A 94 -1.17 5.68 21.18
CA ILE A 94 -0.25 4.60 21.57
C ILE A 94 -1.02 3.33 21.98
N GLY A 95 -0.65 2.20 21.38
CA GLY A 95 -1.27 0.91 21.63
C GLY A 95 -2.64 0.69 20.98
N LYS A 96 -3.23 1.69 20.32
CA LYS A 96 -4.46 1.55 19.56
C LYS A 96 -4.17 1.01 18.15
N GLU A 97 -5.14 0.31 17.58
CA GLU A 97 -5.09 -0.14 16.19
C GLU A 97 -5.71 0.93 15.28
N VAL A 98 -4.98 1.30 14.23
CA VAL A 98 -5.38 2.32 13.25
C VAL A 98 -5.38 1.74 11.86
N GLU A 99 -6.23 2.28 10.99
CA GLU A 99 -6.31 1.92 9.57
C GLU A 99 -5.44 2.86 8.74
N ILE A 100 -4.73 2.32 7.75
CA ILE A 100 -3.90 3.08 6.84
C ILE A 100 -4.47 2.95 5.43
N LYS A 101 -4.72 4.08 4.78
CA LYS A 101 -5.22 4.15 3.40
C LYS A 101 -4.25 4.98 2.55
N PRO A 102 -3.56 4.38 1.58
CA PRO A 102 -2.80 5.12 0.59
C PRO A 102 -3.72 5.99 -0.26
N THR A 103 -3.26 7.16 -0.70
CA THR A 103 -3.97 7.99 -1.67
C THR A 103 -3.99 7.30 -3.04
N THR A 104 -4.98 7.63 -3.88
CA THR A 104 -5.12 7.05 -5.23
C THR A 104 -3.91 7.31 -6.12
N ASP A 105 -3.20 8.43 -5.92
CA ASP A 105 -1.97 8.77 -6.65
C ASP A 105 -0.70 8.13 -6.04
N GLY A 106 -0.82 7.41 -4.92
CA GLY A 106 0.27 6.70 -4.26
C GLY A 106 1.34 7.60 -3.66
N LYS A 107 1.04 8.87 -3.38
CA LYS A 107 2.02 9.85 -2.85
C LYS A 107 1.92 10.07 -1.34
N ALA A 108 0.79 9.72 -0.73
CA ALA A 108 0.57 9.94 0.69
C ALA A 108 -0.21 8.78 1.31
N ILE A 109 -0.24 8.74 2.63
CA ILE A 109 -1.08 7.86 3.43
C ILE A 109 -1.95 8.67 4.37
N HIS A 110 -3.17 8.21 4.54
CA HIS A 110 -4.13 8.72 5.50
C HIS A 110 -4.32 7.67 6.60
N ILE A 111 -4.28 8.09 7.86
CA ILE A 111 -4.34 7.22 9.03
C ILE A 111 -5.65 7.51 9.75
N PHE A 112 -6.42 6.47 10.03
CA PHE A 112 -7.74 6.56 10.65
C PHE A 112 -7.81 5.78 11.96
N TYR A 113 -8.51 6.32 12.94
CA TYR A 113 -8.92 5.61 14.14
C TYR A 113 -10.44 5.65 14.26
N GLN A 114 -11.07 4.47 14.30
CA GLN A 114 -12.53 4.35 14.41
C GLN A 114 -13.30 5.17 13.35
N GLY A 115 -12.79 5.18 12.12
CA GLY A 115 -13.40 5.90 10.99
C GLY A 115 -13.10 7.40 10.93
N VAL A 116 -12.40 7.97 11.91
CA VAL A 116 -11.98 9.38 11.91
C VAL A 116 -10.53 9.47 11.45
N GLU A 117 -10.25 10.38 10.50
CA GLU A 117 -8.88 10.67 10.07
C GLU A 117 -8.13 11.35 11.22
N ILE A 118 -7.01 10.76 11.64
CA ILE A 118 -6.20 11.27 12.75
C ILE A 118 -4.88 11.88 12.30
N GLN A 119 -4.38 11.48 11.13
CA GLN A 119 -3.14 11.98 10.58
C GLN A 119 -3.00 11.70 9.08
N LYS A 120 -2.23 12.52 8.38
CA LYS A 120 -1.84 12.34 6.99
C LYS A 120 -0.34 12.56 6.83
N HIS A 121 0.32 11.69 6.06
CA HIS A 121 1.74 11.81 5.75
C HIS A 121 2.00 11.64 4.26
N ASP A 122 2.91 12.45 3.72
CA ASP A 122 3.50 12.17 2.41
C ASP A 122 4.45 10.98 2.51
N LEU A 123 4.47 10.14 1.47
CA LEU A 123 5.43 9.06 1.36
C LEU A 123 6.79 9.65 0.99
N THR A 124 7.80 9.33 1.79
CA THR A 124 9.19 9.76 1.58
C THR A 124 10.12 8.56 1.69
N ASN A 125 11.38 8.75 1.33
CA ASN A 125 12.43 7.74 1.53
C ASN A 125 13.05 7.80 2.94
N LYS A 126 12.55 8.67 3.84
CA LYS A 126 13.07 8.79 5.21
C LYS A 126 12.58 7.61 6.05
N GLN A 127 13.49 7.02 6.82
CA GLN A 127 13.16 5.93 7.74
C GLN A 127 12.12 6.33 8.80
N PHE A 128 12.15 7.59 9.26
CA PHE A 128 11.25 8.17 10.24
C PHE A 128 10.66 9.48 9.72
N ASN A 129 9.33 9.59 9.74
CA ASN A 129 8.57 10.72 9.24
C ASN A 129 7.76 11.31 10.39
N TYR A 130 8.23 12.44 10.92
CA TYR A 130 7.57 13.15 12.01
C TYR A 130 6.78 14.34 11.48
N ASP A 131 5.51 14.39 11.82
CA ASP A 131 4.72 15.62 11.73
C ASP A 131 5.14 16.58 12.86
N PRO A 132 5.27 17.90 12.58
CA PRO A 132 5.66 18.87 13.61
C PRO A 132 4.74 18.91 14.84
N HIS A 133 3.43 18.71 14.68
CA HIS A 133 2.48 18.71 15.80
C HIS A 133 2.63 17.44 16.63
N ASP A 134 2.77 16.28 15.96
CA ASP A 134 3.03 15.02 16.65
C ASP A 134 4.34 15.08 17.43
N LYS A 135 5.41 15.60 16.82
CA LYS A 135 6.72 15.74 17.48
C LYS A 135 6.61 16.59 18.75
N HIS A 136 5.87 17.70 18.70
CA HIS A 136 5.60 18.52 19.88
C HIS A 136 4.82 17.72 20.94
N ALA A 137 3.76 17.01 20.54
CA ALA A 137 2.95 16.22 21.45
C ALA A 137 3.75 15.09 22.12
N ILE A 138 4.62 14.40 21.37
CA ILE A 138 5.51 13.34 21.86
C ILE A 138 6.50 13.92 22.88
N LEU A 139 7.16 15.04 22.57
CA LEU A 139 8.10 15.68 23.52
C LEU A 139 7.39 16.09 24.81
N LYS A 140 6.17 16.61 24.70
CA LYS A 140 5.34 16.99 25.84
C LYS A 140 4.95 15.77 26.69
N SER A 141 4.56 14.65 26.07
CA SER A 141 4.17 13.46 26.83
C SER A 141 5.34 12.74 27.48
N ASP A 142 6.49 12.69 26.80
CA ASP A 142 7.57 11.78 27.21
C ASP A 142 8.62 12.44 28.10
N LEU A 143 8.95 13.71 27.85
CA LEU A 143 10.13 14.37 28.44
C LEU A 143 9.85 15.73 29.08
N MET A 144 8.76 16.39 28.72
CA MET A 144 8.52 17.81 29.03
C MET A 144 7.08 18.07 29.52
N GLU A 145 6.52 17.15 30.31
CA GLU A 145 5.13 17.23 30.79
C GLU A 145 4.88 18.49 31.63
N ASP A 146 5.88 18.95 32.38
CA ASP A 146 5.83 20.14 33.23
C ASP A 146 6.10 21.46 32.48
N LYS A 147 6.45 21.40 31.18
CA LYS A 147 6.86 22.58 30.41
C LYS A 147 5.70 23.19 29.63
N THR A 148 5.80 24.50 29.45
CA THR A 148 4.86 25.24 28.60
C THR A 148 5.15 24.99 27.12
N ASP A 149 4.14 25.10 26.27
CA ASP A 149 4.29 24.91 24.83
C ASP A 149 5.34 25.87 24.22
N LYS A 150 5.53 27.07 24.80
CA LYS A 150 6.58 28.01 24.36
C LYS A 150 7.98 27.47 24.62
N GLU A 151 8.19 26.78 25.73
CA GLU A 151 9.48 26.19 26.09
C GLU A 151 9.78 24.97 25.22
N ILE A 152 8.78 24.13 24.96
CA ILE A 152 8.90 22.96 24.08
C ILE A 152 9.21 23.42 22.65
N ASN A 153 8.47 24.41 22.13
CA ASN A 153 8.74 24.97 20.81
C ASN A 153 10.15 25.57 20.70
N ARG A 154 10.62 26.27 21.73
CA ARG A 154 11.99 26.78 21.77
C ARG A 154 13.02 25.65 21.77
N TYR A 155 12.78 24.60 22.53
CA TYR A 155 13.63 23.40 22.53
C TYR A 155 13.65 22.73 21.14
N MET A 156 12.50 22.61 20.48
CA MET A 156 12.41 22.07 19.12
C MET A 156 13.20 22.91 18.13
N LEU A 157 13.06 24.24 18.15
CA LEU A 157 13.80 25.15 17.28
C LEU A 157 15.32 25.06 17.48
N ASN A 158 15.76 24.98 18.74
CA ASN A 158 17.19 24.90 19.06
C ASN A 158 17.81 23.54 18.67
N ASN A 159 17.02 22.47 18.66
CA ASN A 159 17.48 21.12 18.34
C ASN A 159 17.10 20.63 16.93
N LEU A 160 16.39 21.44 16.15
CA LEU A 160 15.92 21.07 14.81
C LEU A 160 17.07 20.73 13.86
N SER A 161 18.26 21.31 14.07
CA SER A 161 19.45 21.03 13.24
C SER A 161 20.08 19.66 13.48
N ILE A 162 19.83 19.00 14.62
CA ILE A 162 20.54 17.78 15.01
C ILE A 162 19.81 16.53 14.50
N TYR A 163 18.47 16.54 14.48
CA TYR A 163 17.69 15.34 14.14
C TYR A 163 17.39 15.18 12.65
N ASP A 164 17.43 16.26 11.85
CA ASP A 164 17.37 16.15 10.39
C ASP A 164 18.59 15.40 9.83
N GLN A 165 19.69 15.30 10.58
CA GLN A 165 20.91 14.58 10.21
C GLN A 165 20.92 13.10 10.60
N ILE A 166 19.97 12.62 11.41
CA ILE A 166 19.93 11.22 11.90
C ILE A 166 19.13 10.31 10.94
N GLY A 167 18.57 10.88 9.88
CA GLY A 167 17.73 10.20 8.89
C GLY A 167 18.30 10.08 7.48
N GLU A 168 19.59 10.37 7.27
CA GLU A 168 20.33 10.05 6.03
C GLU A 168 21.11 8.72 6.13
#